data_AF-A0A420W9Y7-F1
#
_entry.id   AF-A0A420W9Y7-F1
#
_cell.length_a   1.000
_cell.length_b   1.000
_cell.length_c   1.000
_cell.angle_alpha   90.00
_cell.angle_beta   90.00
_cell.angle_gamma   90.00
#
_symmetry.space_group_name_H-M   'P 1'
#
loop_
_entity.id
_entity.type
_entity.pdbx_description
1 polymer ?
#
loop_
_entity_poly.entity_id
_entity_poly.type
_entity_poly.pdbx_seq_one_letter_code
_entity_poly.pdbx_strand_id
1 'polypeptide(L)'
;MNRELKAFLIYAYIYIFIYMLNSLLLWLFMKFNLPPLLGTFLQALIMISGLYFSYIKIISKYFGVEDRRRLTIGWLWQFVPFVLIAFFLLFFSFYLFKYPSLAIFIYLNLSLVALYFTFKYSLKKVVGEG
;
A
#
# COMPACT_ATOMS: atom_id res chain seq x y z
N MET A 1 12.83 19.53 2.58
CA MET A 1 11.83 18.58 2.02
C MET A 1 10.53 18.74 2.79
N ASN A 2 9.39 18.90 2.11
CA ASN A 2 8.07 19.04 2.76
C ASN A 2 7.80 17.83 3.69
N ARG A 3 7.26 18.07 4.89
CA ARG A 3 6.92 17.05 5.92
C ARG A 3 6.05 15.94 5.33
N GLU A 4 5.11 16.32 4.46
CA GLU A 4 4.23 15.41 3.72
C GLU A 4 5.01 14.47 2.81
N LEU A 5 5.93 15.01 2.01
CA LEU A 5 6.74 14.21 1.09
C LEU A 5 7.63 13.23 1.86
N LYS A 6 8.19 13.65 3.01
CA LYS A 6 8.98 12.78 3.88
C LYS A 6 8.15 11.65 4.47
N ALA A 7 6.94 11.95 4.95
CA ALA A 7 6.01 10.96 5.46
C ALA A 7 5.60 9.96 4.36
N PHE A 8 5.29 10.47 3.16
CA PHE A 8 4.95 9.65 2.00
C PHE A 8 6.09 8.73 1.58
N LEU A 9 7.32 9.23 1.45
CA LEU A 9 8.46 8.42 1.02
C LEU A 9 8.74 7.25 1.97
N ILE A 10 8.61 7.46 3.28
CA ILE A 10 8.72 6.39 4.27
C ILE A 10 7.58 5.39 4.10
N TYR A 11 6.35 5.87 3.88
CA TYR A 11 5.19 5.00 3.67
C TYR A 11 5.33 4.16 2.38
N ALA A 12 5.76 4.77 1.28
CA ALA A 12 6.03 4.10 0.02
C ALA A 12 7.14 3.06 0.14
N TYR A 13 8.22 3.37 0.88
CA TYR A 13 9.28 2.41 1.14
C TYR A 13 8.78 1.18 1.91
N ILE A 14 7.91 1.38 2.90
CA ILE A 14 7.28 0.29 3.64
C ILE A 14 6.36 -0.53 2.73
N TYR A 15 5.58 0.11 1.87
CA TYR A 15 4.77 -0.58 0.87
C TYR A 15 5.62 -1.50 -0.03
N ILE A 16 6.73 -0.97 -0.58
CA ILE A 16 7.66 -1.74 -1.41
C ILE A 16 8.26 -2.91 -0.61
N PHE A 17 8.71 -2.64 0.61
CA PHE A 17 9.27 -3.69 1.48
C PHE A 17 8.28 -4.81 1.76
N ILE A 18 7.02 -4.47 2.10
CA ILE A 18 5.98 -5.47 2.34
C ILE A 18 5.64 -6.25 1.06
N TYR A 19 5.62 -5.58 -0.10
CA TYR A 19 5.41 -6.25 -1.38
C TYR A 19 6.52 -7.27 -1.68
N MET A 20 7.78 -6.91 -1.44
CA MET A 20 8.92 -7.81 -1.60
C MET A 20 8.85 -8.98 -0.61
N LEU A 21 8.46 -8.72 0.64
CA LEU A 21 8.26 -9.74 1.66
C LEU A 21 7.15 -10.73 1.25
N ASN A 22 6.02 -10.24 0.75
CA ASN A 22 4.93 -11.08 0.25
C ASN A 22 5.36 -11.93 -0.94
N SER A 23 6.17 -11.38 -1.85
CA SER A 23 6.73 -12.13 -2.98
C SER A 23 7.66 -13.27 -2.51
N LEU A 24 8.48 -13.01 -1.49
CA LEU A 24 9.33 -14.02 -0.86
C LEU A 24 8.49 -15.10 -0.16
N LEU A 25 7.45 -14.71 0.57
CA LEU A 25 6.55 -15.66 1.22
C LEU A 25 5.83 -16.54 0.21
N LEU A 26 5.31 -15.98 -0.89
CA LEU A 26 4.69 -16.77 -1.95
C LEU A 26 5.66 -17.81 -2.51
N TRP A 27 6.92 -17.41 -2.77
CA TRP A 27 7.96 -18.33 -3.21
C TRP A 27 8.24 -19.45 -2.21
N LEU A 28 8.30 -19.14 -0.91
CA LEU A 28 8.46 -20.16 0.14
C LEU A 28 7.27 -21.12 0.17
N PHE A 29 6.04 -20.62 0.09
CA PHE A 29 4.84 -21.45 0.07
C PHE A 29 4.83 -22.42 -1.13
N MET A 30 5.21 -21.93 -2.32
CA MET A 30 5.36 -22.78 -3.51
C MET A 30 6.47 -23.82 -3.31
N LYS A 31 7.61 -23.43 -2.73
CA LYS A 31 8.75 -24.32 -2.48
C LYS A 31 8.41 -25.45 -1.50
N PHE A 32 7.61 -25.18 -0.48
CA PHE A 32 7.20 -26.17 0.52
C PHE A 32 5.85 -26.83 0.21
N ASN A 33 5.30 -26.60 -0.99
CA ASN A 33 4.03 -27.17 -1.44
C ASN A 33 2.86 -26.94 -0.46
N LEU A 34 2.88 -25.77 0.20
CA LEU A 34 1.85 -25.37 1.17
C LEU A 34 0.56 -24.93 0.46
N PRO A 35 -0.61 -25.04 1.11
CA PRO A 35 -1.88 -24.64 0.52
C PRO A 35 -1.88 -23.18 0.02
N PRO A 36 -2.20 -22.91 -1.25
CA PRO A 36 -2.20 -21.56 -1.82
C PRO A 36 -3.12 -20.58 -1.07
N LEU A 37 -4.27 -21.08 -0.58
CA LEU A 37 -5.22 -20.30 0.22
C LEU A 37 -4.59 -19.74 1.50
N LEU A 38 -3.80 -20.54 2.22
CA LEU A 38 -3.11 -20.09 3.43
C LEU A 38 -2.06 -19.01 3.10
N GLY A 39 -1.34 -19.18 1.99
CA GLY A 39 -0.36 -18.21 1.52
C GLY A 39 -0.99 -16.86 1.18
N THR A 40 -2.09 -16.87 0.43
CA THR A 40 -2.83 -15.66 0.06
C THR A 40 -3.41 -14.95 1.29
N PHE A 41 -4.00 -15.70 2.23
CA PHE A 41 -4.56 -15.14 3.45
C PHE A 41 -3.48 -14.48 4.32
N LEU A 42 -2.33 -15.14 4.49
CA LEU A 42 -1.21 -14.60 5.25
C LEU A 42 -0.64 -13.32 4.60
N GLN A 43 -0.47 -13.32 3.27
CA GLN A 43 0.00 -12.14 2.53
C GLN A 43 -0.95 -10.95 2.67
N ALA A 44 -2.26 -11.19 2.61
CA ALA A 44 -3.26 -10.16 2.79
C ALA A 44 -3.20 -9.58 4.21
N LEU A 45 -3.10 -10.43 5.24
CA LEU A 45 -2.95 -10.00 6.63
C LEU A 45 -1.69 -9.14 6.84
N ILE A 46 -0.55 -9.58 6.31
CA ILE A 46 0.73 -8.84 6.42
C ILE A 46 0.62 -7.49 5.71
N MET A 47 0.04 -7.44 4.51
CA MET A 47 -0.14 -6.20 3.75
C MET A 47 -1.05 -5.23 4.49
N ILE A 48 -2.24 -5.67 4.91
CA ILE A 48 -3.23 -4.82 5.57
C ILE A 48 -2.68 -4.30 6.90
N SER A 49 -2.17 -5.20 7.76
CA SER A 49 -1.66 -4.81 9.07
C SER A 49 -0.41 -3.94 8.96
N GLY A 50 0.54 -4.31 8.11
CA GLY A 50 1.79 -3.57 7.90
C GLY A 50 1.52 -2.15 7.42
N LEU A 51 0.64 -1.97 6.43
CA LEU A 51 0.26 -0.65 5.94
C LEU A 51 -0.55 0.15 6.96
N TYR A 52 -1.46 -0.48 7.70
CA TYR A 52 -2.25 0.19 8.73
C TYR A 52 -1.40 0.76 9.86
N PHE A 53 -0.55 -0.07 10.47
CA PHE A 53 0.30 0.36 11.58
C PHE A 53 1.35 1.39 11.13
N SER A 54 1.87 1.22 9.92
CA SER A 54 2.83 2.17 9.35
C SER A 54 2.19 3.52 9.09
N TYR A 55 0.97 3.54 8.54
CA TYR A 55 0.20 4.76 8.37
C TYR A 55 0.00 5.48 9.70
N ILE A 56 -0.53 4.80 10.71
CA ILE A 56 -0.76 5.36 12.06
C ILE A 56 0.53 5.95 12.64
N LYS A 57 1.62 5.18 12.61
CA LYS A 57 2.90 5.58 13.20
C LYS A 57 3.50 6.79 12.48
N ILE A 58 3.42 6.81 11.15
CA ILE A 58 3.93 7.92 10.34
C ILE A 58 3.09 9.17 10.58
N ILE A 59 1.76 9.08 10.50
CA ILE A 59 0.90 10.26 10.65
C ILE A 59 0.97 10.83 12.07
N SER A 60 0.97 9.99 13.09
CA SER A 60 1.15 10.45 14.47
C SER A 60 2.48 11.18 14.65
N LYS A 61 3.60 10.61 14.17
CA LYS A 61 4.94 11.22 14.27
C LYS A 61 5.07 12.51 13.44
N TYR A 62 4.54 12.51 12.23
CA TYR A 62 4.71 13.59 11.25
C TYR A 62 3.54 14.56 11.19
N PHE A 63 2.49 14.45 12.00
CA PHE A 63 1.42 15.44 12.03
C PHE A 63 0.83 15.67 13.43
N GLY A 64 1.29 14.94 14.46
CA GLY A 64 0.84 15.13 15.84
C GLY A 64 -0.61 14.69 16.09
N VAL A 65 -1.17 13.89 15.18
CA VAL A 65 -2.53 13.35 15.33
C VAL A 65 -2.48 12.09 16.17
N GLU A 66 -3.08 12.12 17.36
CA GLU A 66 -3.12 10.97 18.29
C GLU A 66 -4.49 10.30 18.35
N ASP A 67 -5.54 10.94 17.82
CA ASP A 67 -6.89 10.37 17.75
C ASP A 67 -6.90 9.14 16.83
N ARG A 68 -6.92 7.95 17.45
CA ARG A 68 -6.99 6.67 16.75
C ARG A 68 -8.15 6.59 15.79
N ARG A 69 -9.34 7.10 16.14
CA ARG A 69 -10.52 7.00 15.28
C ARG A 69 -10.30 7.80 14.00
N ARG A 70 -9.76 9.01 14.13
CA ARG A 70 -9.41 9.88 12.99
C ARG A 70 -8.32 9.25 12.12
N LEU A 71 -7.31 8.64 12.73
CA LEU A 71 -6.24 7.94 12.01
C LEU A 71 -6.77 6.71 11.25
N THR A 72 -7.63 5.89 11.86
CA THR A 72 -8.25 4.73 11.20
C THR A 72 -9.12 5.16 10.03
N ILE A 73 -9.97 6.18 10.20
CA ILE A 73 -10.79 6.74 9.12
C ILE A 73 -9.90 7.25 7.99
N GLY A 74 -8.83 7.97 8.32
CA GLY A 74 -7.80 8.39 7.38
C GLY A 74 -7.22 7.25 6.58
N TRP A 75 -6.75 6.23 7.28
CA TRP A 75 -6.19 5.05 6.63
C TRP A 75 -7.21 4.41 5.69
N LEU A 76 -8.49 4.30 6.07
CA LEU A 76 -9.53 3.77 5.17
C LEU A 76 -9.71 4.64 3.91
N TRP A 77 -9.68 5.96 4.05
CA TRP A 77 -9.72 6.90 2.92
C TRP A 77 -8.50 6.83 2.00
N GLN A 78 -7.38 6.31 2.49
CA GLN A 78 -6.21 6.01 1.68
C GLN A 78 -6.32 4.61 1.06
N PHE A 79 -6.52 3.60 1.91
CA PHE A 79 -6.39 2.19 1.60
C PHE A 79 -7.48 1.68 0.66
N VAL A 80 -8.75 2.02 0.90
CA VAL A 80 -9.86 1.52 0.07
C VAL A 80 -9.74 2.05 -1.37
N PRO A 81 -9.59 3.38 -1.61
CA PRO A 81 -9.37 3.87 -2.96
C PRO A 81 -8.09 3.31 -3.60
N PHE A 82 -7.02 3.15 -2.82
CA PHE A 82 -5.77 2.58 -3.31
C PHE A 82 -5.97 1.14 -3.81
N VAL A 83 -6.63 0.28 -3.03
CA VAL A 83 -6.88 -1.12 -3.42
C VAL A 83 -7.74 -1.19 -4.68
N LEU A 84 -8.79 -0.38 -4.79
CA LEU A 84 -9.63 -0.33 -5.98
C LEU A 84 -8.83 0.11 -7.21
N ILE A 85 -8.08 1.21 -7.11
CA ILE A 85 -7.25 1.70 -8.22
C ILE A 85 -6.18 0.67 -8.58
N ALA A 86 -5.49 0.08 -7.60
CA ALA A 86 -4.47 -0.94 -7.83
C ALA A 86 -5.05 -2.18 -8.53
N PHE A 87 -6.26 -2.61 -8.17
CA PHE A 87 -6.94 -3.71 -8.84
C PHE A 87 -7.19 -3.40 -10.33
N PHE A 88 -7.74 -2.22 -10.64
CA PHE A 88 -7.92 -1.79 -12.02
C PHE A 88 -6.60 -1.68 -12.77
N LEU A 89 -5.58 -1.07 -12.16
CA LEU A 89 -4.24 -0.95 -12.75
C LEU A 89 -3.64 -2.32 -13.07
N LEU A 90 -3.81 -3.30 -12.20
CA LEU A 90 -3.33 -4.66 -12.43
C LEU A 90 -4.03 -5.26 -13.65
N PHE A 91 -5.37 -5.21 -13.67
CA PHE A 91 -6.17 -5.74 -14.77
C PHE A 91 -5.79 -5.09 -16.12
N PHE A 92 -5.76 -3.76 -16.18
CA PHE A 92 -5.42 -3.03 -17.41
C PHE A 92 -3.97 -3.26 -17.83
N SER A 93 -3.03 -3.38 -16.90
CA SER A 93 -1.63 -3.64 -17.25
C SER A 93 -1.46 -5.00 -17.93
N PHE A 94 -2.11 -6.05 -17.41
CA PHE A 94 -2.04 -7.38 -18.04
C PHE A 94 -2.89 -7.50 -19.30
N TYR A 95 -3.96 -6.70 -19.42
CA TYR A 95 -4.76 -6.63 -20.65
C TYR A 95 -4.03 -5.93 -21.80
N LEU A 96 -3.34 -4.82 -21.51
CA LEU A 96 -2.69 -3.97 -22.52
C LEU A 96 -1.31 -4.50 -22.93
N PHE A 97 -0.54 -5.09 -21.99
CA PHE A 97 0.84 -5.50 -22.24
C PHE A 97 0.96 -7.02 -22.30
N LYS A 98 1.40 -7.53 -23.45
CA LYS A 98 1.61 -8.97 -23.68
C LYS A 98 2.77 -9.55 -22.87
N TYR A 99 3.75 -8.73 -22.51
CA TYR A 99 4.92 -9.17 -21.75
C TYR A 99 4.66 -9.05 -20.24
N PRO A 100 4.65 -10.16 -19.48
CA PRO A 100 4.32 -10.14 -18.04
C PRO A 100 5.26 -9.24 -17.23
N SER A 101 6.55 -9.21 -17.57
CA SER A 101 7.54 -8.36 -16.90
C SER A 101 7.26 -6.86 -17.08
N LEU A 102 6.90 -6.44 -18.30
CA LEU A 102 6.52 -5.07 -18.60
C LEU A 102 5.21 -4.69 -17.91
N ALA A 103 4.21 -5.58 -17.94
CA ALA A 103 2.94 -5.38 -17.27
C ALA A 103 3.13 -5.14 -15.76
N ILE A 104 3.94 -5.98 -15.09
CA ILE A 104 4.26 -5.84 -13.66
C ILE A 104 5.02 -4.54 -13.39
N PHE A 105 6.02 -4.21 -14.22
CA PHE A 105 6.78 -2.96 -14.07
C PHE A 105 5.87 -1.73 -14.12
N ILE A 106 4.97 -1.66 -15.11
CA ILE A 106 4.03 -0.55 -15.26
C ILE A 106 3.05 -0.52 -14.08
N TYR A 107 2.49 -1.68 -13.71
CA TYR A 107 1.60 -1.81 -12.56
C TYR A 107 2.22 -1.28 -11.26
N LEU A 108 3.46 -1.65 -10.95
CA LEU A 108 4.14 -1.24 -9.72
C LEU A 108 4.37 0.28 -9.69
N ASN A 109 4.83 0.86 -10.80
CA ASN A 109 5.05 2.30 -10.88
C ASN A 109 3.75 3.10 -10.78
N LEU A 110 2.70 2.70 -11.50
CA LEU A 110 1.39 3.35 -11.42
C LEU A 110 0.75 3.17 -10.03
N SER A 111 0.99 2.03 -9.39
CA SER A 111 0.53 1.80 -8.01
C SER A 111 1.21 2.74 -7.01
N LEU A 112 2.50 3.08 -7.18
CA LEU A 112 3.16 4.10 -6.36
C LEU A 112 2.57 5.50 -6.56
N VAL A 113 2.19 5.83 -7.80
CA VAL A 113 1.50 7.10 -8.10
C VAL A 113 0.11 7.12 -7.45
N ALA A 114 -0.66 6.04 -7.55
CA ALA A 114 -1.94 5.92 -6.88
C ALA A 114 -1.81 6.00 -5.34
N LEU A 115 -0.76 5.39 -4.79
CA LEU A 115 -0.44 5.46 -3.36
C LEU A 115 -0.19 6.90 -2.93
N TYR A 116 0.53 7.69 -3.74
CA TYR A 116 0.77 9.10 -3.46
C TYR A 116 -0.52 9.92 -3.39
N PHE A 117 -1.38 9.81 -4.41
CA PHE A 117 -2.62 10.60 -4.45
C PHE A 117 -3.59 10.21 -3.35
N THR A 118 -3.74 8.92 -3.08
CA THR A 118 -4.61 8.42 -2.00
C THR A 118 -4.08 8.80 -0.62
N PHE A 119 -2.76 8.78 -0.42
CA PHE A 119 -2.12 9.26 0.81
C PHE A 119 -2.34 10.76 1.00
N LYS A 120 -2.12 11.58 -0.04
CA LYS A 120 -2.35 13.03 0.01
C LYS A 120 -3.82 13.35 0.30
N TYR A 121 -4.75 12.66 -0.35
CA TYR A 121 -6.18 12.84 -0.09
C TYR A 121 -6.55 12.50 1.35
N SER A 122 -6.00 11.41 1.88
CA SER A 122 -6.20 11.01 3.26
C SER A 122 -5.64 12.01 4.27
N LEU A 123 -4.44 12.56 4.03
CA LEU A 123 -3.88 13.63 4.85
C LEU A 123 -4.82 14.83 4.98
N LYS A 124 -5.45 15.27 3.88
CA LYS A 124 -6.42 16.37 3.91
C LYS A 124 -7.61 16.07 4.84
N LYS A 125 -8.04 14.82 4.92
CA LYS A 125 -9.13 14.39 5.82
C LYS A 125 -8.68 14.25 7.29
N VAL A 126 -7.44 13.84 7.52
CA VAL A 126 -6.92 13.52 8.87
C VAL A 126 -6.26 14.70 9.56
N VAL A 127 -5.52 15.51 8.83
CA VAL A 127 -4.82 16.66 9.40
C VAL A 127 -5.77 17.87 9.34
N GLY A 128 -6.62 17.93 8.31
CA GLY A 128 -7.35 19.14 7.97
C GLY A 128 -6.33 20.15 7.47
N GLU A 129 -6.31 20.42 6.18
CA GLU A 129 -5.78 21.73 5.77
C GLU A 129 -6.82 22.75 6.25
N GLY A 130 -6.37 23.71 7.07
CA GLY A 130 -7.13 24.91 7.39
C GLY A 130 -7.39 25.78 6.17
#